data_AF-A0A7S4AWJ3-F1
#
_entry.id   AF-A0A7S4AWJ3-F1
#
_cell.length_a   1.000
_cell.length_b   1.000
_cell.length_c   1.000
_cell.angle_alpha   90.00
_cell.angle_beta   90.00
_cell.angle_gamma   90.00
#
_symmetry.space_group_name_H-M   'P 1'
#
loop_
_entity.id
_entity.type
_entity.pdbx_description
1 polymer ?
#
loop_
_entity_poly.entity_id
_entity_poly.type
_entity_poly.pdbx_seq_one_letter_code
_entity_poly.pdbx_strand_id
1 'polypeptide(L)'
;SSAFIIAPSKDKGVELLEGANFVTGARVEQSAYRSELAGVLGVLTCVEALVKFYNLADGSITIALDGDSALNQSNSEWPLSIDQPSFDYIQVIRTIIKELPISVRFHWVEGHQQEKGLSMDWWAYKNDYVDGKAKAFLRQCLWQSPVPYRQPRLIHEAWAFSL
;
A
#
# COMPACT_ATOMS: atom_id res chain seq x y z
N SER A 1 10.49 2.09 2.94
CA SER A 1 9.33 2.71 3.62
C SER A 1 8.24 2.88 2.58
N SER A 2 7.02 3.14 3.01
CA SER A 2 5.90 3.46 2.14
C SER A 2 5.09 4.61 2.71
N ALA A 3 4.33 5.26 1.85
CA ALA A 3 3.33 6.25 2.22
C ALA A 3 2.10 6.07 1.33
N PHE A 4 0.97 6.54 1.81
CA PHE A 4 -0.29 6.46 1.10
C PHE A 4 -1.19 7.63 1.49
N ILE A 5 -2.19 7.87 0.66
CA ILE A 5 -3.30 8.76 0.96
C ILE A 5 -4.63 8.06 0.64
N ILE A 6 -5.69 8.47 1.32
CA ILE A 6 -7.06 8.11 0.98
C ILE A 6 -7.84 9.43 0.82
N ALA A 7 -8.45 9.59 -0.34
CA ALA A 7 -9.24 10.77 -0.70
C ALA A 7 -10.69 10.35 -0.98
N PRO A 8 -11.70 11.08 -0.47
CA PRO A 8 -13.10 10.79 -0.78
C PRO A 8 -13.51 11.22 -2.20
N SER A 9 -12.81 12.19 -2.81
CA SER A 9 -13.00 12.60 -4.21
C SER A 9 -11.70 13.16 -4.81
N LYS A 10 -11.74 13.47 -6.12
CA LYS A 10 -10.63 14.10 -6.85
C LYS A 10 -10.64 15.63 -6.75
N ASP A 11 -11.56 16.22 -6.00
CA ASP A 11 -11.74 17.66 -5.93
C ASP A 11 -10.58 18.33 -5.20
N LYS A 12 -10.29 19.58 -5.58
CA LYS A 12 -9.26 20.38 -4.90
C LYS A 12 -9.75 20.81 -3.51
N GLY A 13 -8.84 20.80 -2.53
CA GLY A 13 -9.13 21.28 -1.17
C GLY A 13 -9.78 20.27 -0.23
N VAL A 14 -9.96 19.03 -0.67
CA VAL A 14 -10.48 17.94 0.15
C VAL A 14 -9.43 17.47 1.14
N GLU A 15 -9.86 17.24 2.40
CA GLU A 15 -9.00 16.64 3.42
C GLU A 15 -8.66 15.19 3.07
N LEU A 16 -7.38 14.87 3.19
CA LEU A 16 -6.83 13.55 2.88
C LEU A 16 -6.51 12.84 4.18
N LEU A 17 -6.86 11.56 4.28
CA LEU A 17 -6.22 10.69 5.25
C LEU A 17 -4.84 10.35 4.71
N GLU A 18 -3.78 10.77 5.41
CA GLU A 18 -2.40 10.45 5.04
C GLU A 18 -1.81 9.44 6.02
N GLY A 19 -0.99 8.53 5.50
CA GLY A 19 -0.26 7.56 6.31
C GLY A 19 1.11 7.27 5.74
N ALA A 20 2.04 6.87 6.61
CA ALA A 20 3.35 6.37 6.22
C ALA A 20 3.80 5.29 7.20
N ASN A 21 4.55 4.32 6.69
CA ASN A 21 5.01 3.19 7.49
C ASN A 21 6.42 2.74 7.08
N PHE A 22 7.12 2.19 8.06
CA PHE A 22 8.36 1.49 7.79
C PHE A 22 8.00 0.09 7.27
N VAL A 23 8.67 -0.33 6.20
CA VAL A 23 8.36 -1.61 5.54
C VAL A 23 9.00 -2.71 6.36
N THR A 24 8.18 -3.63 6.84
CA THR A 24 8.64 -4.77 7.63
C THR A 24 9.33 -5.80 6.74
N GLY A 25 10.08 -6.72 7.32
CA GLY A 25 10.89 -7.71 6.61
C GLY A 25 12.38 -7.59 6.93
N ALA A 26 13.12 -8.65 6.63
CA ALA A 26 14.56 -8.66 6.67
C ALA A 26 15.14 -7.69 5.63
N ARG A 27 16.38 -7.25 5.84
CA ARG A 27 17.06 -6.30 4.93
C ARG A 27 17.11 -6.80 3.49
N VAL A 28 17.29 -8.10 3.28
CA VAL A 28 17.41 -8.73 1.95
C VAL A 28 16.07 -8.78 1.20
N GLU A 29 14.95 -8.64 1.90
CA GLU A 29 13.61 -8.63 1.30
C GLU A 29 13.16 -7.22 0.88
N GLN A 30 13.88 -6.20 1.36
CA GLN A 30 13.54 -4.81 1.09
C GLN A 30 13.73 -4.49 -0.39
N SER A 31 12.65 -4.02 -1.01
CA SER A 31 12.61 -3.66 -2.43
C SER A 31 11.56 -2.58 -2.67
N ALA A 32 11.63 -1.94 -3.84
CA ALA A 32 10.57 -1.02 -4.28
C ALA A 32 9.22 -1.75 -4.35
N TYR A 33 9.20 -2.94 -4.95
CA TYR A 33 8.06 -3.85 -4.99
C TYR A 33 7.42 -4.10 -3.62
N ARG A 34 8.24 -4.47 -2.62
CA ARG A 34 7.77 -4.70 -1.25
C ARG A 34 7.24 -3.41 -0.59
N SER A 35 7.82 -2.27 -0.93
CA SER A 35 7.38 -0.96 -0.44
C SER A 35 6.03 -0.55 -1.04
N GLU A 36 5.80 -0.79 -2.32
CA GLU A 36 4.50 -0.56 -2.95
C GLU A 36 3.41 -1.44 -2.36
N LEU A 37 3.69 -2.74 -2.17
CA LEU A 37 2.77 -3.67 -1.49
C LEU A 37 2.44 -3.19 -0.07
N ALA A 38 3.43 -2.68 0.68
CA ALA A 38 3.21 -2.12 2.00
C ALA A 38 2.32 -0.87 1.97
N GLY A 39 2.38 -0.06 0.90
CA GLY A 39 1.46 1.05 0.66
C GLY A 39 0.03 0.58 0.43
N VAL A 40 -0.16 -0.44 -0.43
CA VAL A 40 -1.47 -1.09 -0.66
C VAL A 40 -2.03 -1.63 0.65
N LEU A 41 -1.21 -2.34 1.43
CA LEU A 41 -1.61 -2.85 2.73
C LEU A 41 -1.99 -1.74 3.71
N GLY A 42 -1.25 -0.63 3.73
CA GLY A 42 -1.57 0.55 4.53
C GLY A 42 -2.97 1.10 4.22
N VAL A 43 -3.28 1.27 2.93
CA VAL A 43 -4.62 1.67 2.47
C VAL A 43 -5.68 0.68 2.93
N LEU A 44 -5.49 -0.61 2.65
CA LEU A 44 -6.46 -1.65 2.99
C LEU A 44 -6.71 -1.77 4.49
N THR A 45 -5.67 -1.62 5.31
CA THR A 45 -5.80 -1.64 6.78
C THR A 45 -6.64 -0.46 7.27
N CYS A 46 -6.41 0.75 6.75
CA CYS A 46 -7.22 1.92 7.09
C CYS A 46 -8.67 1.76 6.61
N VAL A 47 -8.88 1.24 5.40
CA VAL A 47 -10.20 0.99 4.84
C VAL A 47 -10.96 -0.05 5.68
N GLU A 48 -10.31 -1.15 6.06
CA GLU A 48 -10.89 -2.18 6.92
C GLU A 48 -11.32 -1.58 8.27
N ALA A 49 -10.48 -0.72 8.87
CA ALA A 49 -10.81 -0.03 10.10
C ALA A 49 -12.03 0.90 9.94
N LEU A 50 -12.11 1.66 8.84
CA LEU A 50 -13.25 2.54 8.54
C LEU A 50 -14.54 1.74 8.31
N VAL A 51 -14.47 0.65 7.55
CA VAL A 51 -15.61 -0.26 7.31
C VAL A 51 -16.14 -0.81 8.63
N LYS A 52 -15.26 -1.29 9.51
CA LYS A 52 -15.65 -1.81 10.83
C LYS A 52 -16.23 -0.71 11.73
N PHE A 53 -15.59 0.45 11.77
CA PHE A 53 -16.01 1.56 12.62
C PHE A 53 -17.39 2.12 12.24
N TYR A 54 -17.64 2.30 10.95
CA TYR A 54 -18.91 2.85 10.43
C TYR A 54 -19.94 1.78 10.06
N ASN A 55 -19.61 0.50 10.24
CA ASN A 55 -20.44 -0.64 9.86
C ASN A 55 -20.92 -0.57 8.39
N LEU A 56 -19.97 -0.28 7.48
CA LEU A 56 -20.26 -0.17 6.05
C LEU A 56 -20.53 -1.57 5.47
N ALA A 57 -21.64 -1.71 4.75
CA ALA A 57 -22.07 -2.98 4.16
C ALA A 57 -21.89 -3.04 2.62
N ASP A 58 -21.61 -1.91 1.99
CA ASP A 58 -21.36 -1.79 0.55
C ASP A 58 -20.57 -0.50 0.26
N GLY A 59 -20.00 -0.42 -0.94
CA GLY A 59 -19.22 0.72 -1.41
C GLY A 59 -18.09 0.31 -2.35
N SER A 60 -17.21 1.25 -2.66
CA SER A 60 -16.01 0.92 -3.41
C SER A 60 -14.86 1.89 -3.19
N ILE A 61 -13.64 1.39 -3.39
CA ILE A 61 -12.39 2.16 -3.42
C ILE A 61 -11.62 1.82 -4.69
N THR A 62 -10.89 2.79 -5.22
CA THR A 62 -9.87 2.57 -6.26
C THR A 62 -8.50 2.87 -5.66
N ILE A 63 -7.62 1.86 -5.64
CA ILE A 63 -6.23 1.99 -5.21
C ILE A 63 -5.37 2.20 -6.45
N ALA A 64 -4.60 3.28 -6.45
CA ALA A 64 -3.68 3.61 -7.53
C ALA A 64 -2.23 3.49 -7.07
N LEU A 65 -1.37 2.98 -7.96
CA LEU A 65 0.06 2.80 -7.76
C LEU A 65 0.77 2.69 -9.11
N ASP A 66 2.06 2.99 -9.12
CA ASP A 66 2.89 2.99 -10.32
C ASP A 66 3.66 1.69 -10.59
N GLY A 67 3.77 0.83 -9.57
CA GLY A 67 4.29 -0.52 -9.73
C GLY A 67 3.30 -1.52 -10.31
N ASP A 68 3.47 -1.81 -11.60
CA ASP A 68 2.64 -2.79 -12.33
C ASP A 68 2.68 -4.19 -11.68
N SER A 69 3.86 -4.64 -11.24
CA SER A 69 3.98 -5.95 -10.57
C SER A 69 3.23 -6.00 -9.23
N ALA A 70 3.30 -4.94 -8.41
CA ALA A 70 2.61 -4.87 -7.13
C ALA A 70 1.09 -4.81 -7.34
N LEU A 71 0.65 -4.06 -8.34
CA LEU A 71 -0.75 -3.98 -8.76
C LEU A 71 -1.27 -5.35 -9.20
N ASN A 72 -0.59 -5.99 -10.16
CA ASN A 72 -1.00 -7.27 -10.72
C ASN A 72 -1.02 -8.37 -9.66
N GLN A 73 -0.03 -8.39 -8.75
CA GLN A 73 0.00 -9.37 -7.67
C GLN A 73 -1.07 -9.11 -6.61
N SER A 74 -1.43 -7.84 -6.34
CA SER A 74 -2.52 -7.50 -5.42
C SER A 74 -3.91 -7.84 -5.99
N ASN A 75 -4.09 -7.67 -7.30
CA ASN A 75 -5.37 -7.84 -8.01
C ASN A 75 -5.59 -9.25 -8.60
N SER A 76 -4.64 -10.17 -8.46
CA SER A 76 -4.70 -11.48 -9.08
C SER A 76 -5.43 -12.51 -8.21
N GLU A 77 -6.18 -13.41 -8.85
CA GLU A 77 -6.82 -14.57 -8.22
C GLU A 77 -5.98 -15.85 -8.34
N TRP A 78 -4.87 -15.83 -9.09
CA TRP A 78 -4.01 -16.99 -9.27
C TRP A 78 -3.40 -17.44 -7.93
N PRO A 79 -3.31 -18.74 -7.65
CA PRO A 79 -2.72 -19.22 -6.40
C PRO A 79 -1.33 -18.65 -6.15
N LEU A 80 -1.04 -18.33 -4.89
CA LEU A 80 0.28 -17.84 -4.48
C LEU A 80 1.27 -19.00 -4.39
N SER A 81 2.50 -18.74 -4.85
CA SER A 81 3.63 -19.63 -4.63
C SER A 81 4.37 -19.24 -3.36
N ILE A 82 4.70 -20.20 -2.51
CA ILE A 82 5.34 -19.95 -1.20
C ILE A 82 6.74 -19.33 -1.30
N ASP A 83 7.39 -19.47 -2.45
CA ASP A 83 8.73 -18.94 -2.75
C ASP A 83 8.68 -17.58 -3.46
N GLN A 84 7.49 -17.05 -3.76
CA GLN A 84 7.37 -15.78 -4.46
C GLN A 84 7.79 -14.61 -3.55
N PRO A 85 8.45 -13.58 -4.09
CA PRO A 85 8.86 -12.41 -3.32
C PRO A 85 7.66 -11.76 -2.60
N SER A 86 7.84 -11.42 -1.32
CA SER A 86 6.81 -10.79 -0.49
C SER A 86 5.47 -11.54 -0.44
N PHE A 87 5.53 -12.88 -0.46
CA PHE A 87 4.37 -13.76 -0.29
C PHE A 87 3.47 -13.34 0.89
N ASP A 88 4.09 -12.98 2.01
CA ASP A 88 3.46 -12.52 3.24
C ASP A 88 2.52 -11.31 3.00
N TYR A 89 3.02 -10.26 2.35
CA TYR A 89 2.20 -9.09 2.03
C TYR A 89 1.08 -9.41 1.05
N ILE A 90 1.38 -10.18 -0.01
CA ILE A 90 0.38 -10.46 -1.05
C ILE A 90 -0.76 -11.31 -0.48
N GLN A 91 -0.44 -12.29 0.36
CA GLN A 91 -1.43 -13.12 1.03
C GLN A 91 -2.35 -12.27 1.90
N VAL A 92 -1.80 -11.37 2.72
CA VAL A 92 -2.57 -10.47 3.58
C VAL A 92 -3.44 -9.53 2.75
N ILE A 93 -2.87 -8.90 1.72
CA ILE A 93 -3.59 -7.98 0.82
C ILE A 93 -4.81 -8.67 0.21
N ARG A 94 -4.63 -9.85 -0.38
CA ARG A 94 -5.72 -10.60 -1.01
C ARG A 94 -6.74 -11.10 0.00
N THR A 95 -6.31 -11.40 1.22
CA THR A 95 -7.22 -11.80 2.32
C THR A 95 -8.13 -10.64 2.71
N ILE A 96 -7.56 -9.45 2.95
CA ILE A 96 -8.36 -8.26 3.26
C ILE A 96 -9.32 -7.93 2.13
N ILE A 97 -8.88 -7.95 0.87
CA ILE A 97 -9.74 -7.67 -0.29
C ILE A 97 -10.93 -8.64 -0.35
N LYS A 98 -10.70 -9.94 -0.08
CA LYS A 98 -11.76 -10.96 -0.09
C LYS A 98 -12.75 -10.80 1.04
N GLU A 99 -12.32 -10.32 2.20
CA GLU A 99 -13.14 -10.16 3.40
C GLU A 99 -13.88 -8.82 3.47
N LEU A 100 -13.40 -7.80 2.74
CA LEU A 100 -14.04 -6.49 2.70
C LEU A 100 -15.45 -6.59 2.06
N PRO A 101 -16.48 -5.97 2.66
CA PRO A 101 -17.83 -5.89 2.09
C PRO A 101 -17.94 -4.84 0.97
N ILE A 102 -16.83 -4.19 0.59
CA ILE A 102 -16.79 -3.15 -0.44
C ILE A 102 -15.92 -3.61 -1.61
N SER A 103 -16.18 -3.09 -2.80
CA SER A 103 -15.37 -3.42 -3.98
C SER A 103 -14.03 -2.69 -3.99
N VAL A 104 -12.93 -3.42 -4.18
CA VAL A 104 -11.59 -2.85 -4.38
C VAL A 104 -11.24 -2.91 -5.86
N ARG A 105 -10.90 -1.77 -6.46
CA ARG A 105 -10.42 -1.66 -7.83
C ARG A 105 -8.98 -1.17 -7.83
N PHE A 106 -8.23 -1.56 -8.86
CA PHE A 106 -6.87 -1.09 -9.06
C PHE A 106 -6.76 -0.19 -10.29
N HIS A 107 -5.88 0.79 -10.21
CA HIS A 107 -5.59 1.73 -11.30
C HIS A 107 -4.07 1.91 -11.41
N TRP A 108 -3.50 1.49 -12.54
CA TRP A 108 -2.09 1.74 -12.80
C TRP A 108 -1.88 3.22 -13.15
N VAL A 109 -0.84 3.82 -12.58
CA VAL A 109 -0.43 5.20 -12.85
C VAL A 109 0.99 5.17 -13.39
N GLU A 110 1.31 6.00 -14.37
CA GLU A 110 2.69 6.07 -14.82
C GLU A 110 3.54 6.80 -13.77
N GLY A 111 4.63 6.16 -13.33
CA GLY A 111 5.57 6.76 -12.39
C GLY A 111 6.41 7.88 -13.01
N HIS A 112 6.71 8.90 -12.20
CA HIS A 112 7.62 10.01 -12.52
C HIS A 112 7.27 10.78 -13.81
N GLN A 113 5.98 10.99 -14.07
CA GLN A 113 5.52 11.72 -15.26
C GLN A 113 6.07 13.16 -15.33
N GLN A 114 6.23 13.83 -14.18
CA GLN A 114 6.78 15.19 -14.14
C GLN A 114 8.23 15.23 -14.65
N GLU A 115 9.06 14.29 -14.23
CA GLU A 115 10.47 14.19 -14.64
C GLU A 115 10.61 13.89 -16.14
N LYS A 116 9.60 13.23 -16.72
CA LYS A 116 9.49 12.95 -18.16
C LYS A 116 8.90 14.12 -18.96
N GLY A 117 8.51 15.22 -18.32
CA GLY A 117 7.88 16.36 -18.97
C GLY A 117 6.45 16.08 -19.47
N LEU A 118 5.79 15.06 -18.92
CA LEU A 118 4.41 14.69 -19.27
C LEU A 118 3.40 15.49 -18.45
N SER A 119 2.21 15.71 -19.03
CA SER A 119 1.09 16.29 -18.30
C SER A 119 0.65 15.35 -17.18
N MET A 120 0.43 15.90 -16.00
CA MET A 120 0.02 15.14 -14.83
C MET A 120 -1.48 15.31 -14.60
N ASP A 121 -2.20 14.20 -14.63
CA ASP A 121 -3.57 14.19 -14.13
C ASP A 121 -3.56 14.15 -12.58
N TRP A 122 -4.75 14.07 -11.98
CA TRP A 122 -4.86 14.03 -10.52
C TRP A 122 -4.14 12.84 -9.91
N TRP A 123 -4.17 11.67 -10.55
CA TRP A 123 -3.51 10.46 -10.05
C TRP A 123 -1.99 10.60 -10.08
N ALA A 124 -1.44 11.08 -11.20
CA ALA A 124 -0.01 11.33 -11.33
C ALA A 124 0.50 12.31 -10.26
N TYR A 125 -0.24 13.41 -10.05
CA TYR A 125 0.14 14.40 -9.02
C TYR A 125 0.15 13.79 -7.61
N LYS A 126 -0.84 12.95 -7.30
CA LYS A 126 -0.91 12.27 -6.01
C LYS A 126 0.13 11.17 -5.87
N ASN A 127 0.48 10.47 -6.93
CA ASN A 127 1.55 9.46 -6.94
C ASN A 127 2.89 10.09 -6.57
N ASP A 128 3.27 11.19 -7.26
CA ASP A 128 4.53 11.90 -6.96
C ASP A 128 4.52 12.49 -5.53
N TYR A 129 3.36 12.97 -5.06
CA TYR A 129 3.21 13.45 -3.69
C TYR A 129 3.48 12.34 -2.65
N VAL A 130 2.90 11.14 -2.82
CA VAL A 130 3.10 10.03 -1.87
C VAL A 130 4.50 9.43 -1.96
N ASP A 131 5.12 9.38 -3.13
CA ASP A 131 6.53 9.00 -3.27
C ASP A 131 7.45 9.97 -2.49
N GLY A 132 7.21 11.28 -2.63
CA GLY A 132 7.91 12.30 -1.84
C GLY A 132 7.73 12.11 -0.33
N LYS A 133 6.51 11.79 0.13
CA LYS A 133 6.21 11.48 1.54
C LYS A 133 6.92 10.22 2.01
N ALA A 134 6.95 9.15 1.20
CA ALA A 134 7.63 7.91 1.53
C ALA A 134 9.14 8.13 1.70
N LYS A 135 9.76 8.92 0.81
CA LYS A 135 11.17 9.34 0.88
C LYS A 135 11.46 10.19 2.12
N ALA A 136 10.59 11.16 2.43
CA ALA A 136 10.73 12.00 3.62
C ALA A 136 10.62 11.19 4.91
N PHE A 137 9.64 10.28 4.99
CA PHE A 137 9.48 9.37 6.12
C PHE A 137 10.68 8.43 6.29
N LEU A 138 11.22 7.88 5.18
CA LEU A 138 12.43 7.06 5.24
C LEU A 138 13.59 7.82 5.87
N ARG A 139 13.82 9.05 5.41
CA ARG A 139 14.86 9.91 5.96
C ARG A 139 14.63 10.08 7.45
N GLN A 140 13.44 10.47 7.89
CA GLN A 140 13.14 10.61 9.32
C GLN A 140 13.48 9.35 10.13
N CYS A 141 13.06 8.16 9.67
CA CYS A 141 13.38 6.90 10.34
C CYS A 141 14.89 6.65 10.45
N LEU A 142 15.64 6.90 9.38
CA LEU A 142 17.09 6.69 9.36
C LEU A 142 17.83 7.67 10.29
N TRP A 143 17.30 8.87 10.51
CA TRP A 143 17.90 9.88 11.37
C TRP A 143 17.60 9.69 12.87
N GLN A 144 16.40 9.23 13.24
CA GLN A 144 15.95 9.21 14.64
C GLN A 144 16.39 7.96 15.43
N SER A 145 16.51 6.82 14.77
CA SER A 145 17.16 5.58 15.27
C SER A 145 16.93 4.51 14.19
N PRO A 146 17.92 3.70 13.80
CA PRO A 146 17.71 2.67 12.78
C PRO A 146 16.58 1.74 13.23
N VAL A 147 15.42 1.88 12.58
CA VAL A 147 14.27 1.00 12.80
C VAL A 147 14.76 -0.41 12.47
N PRO A 148 14.71 -1.35 13.42
CA PRO A 148 15.23 -2.68 13.17
C PRO A 148 14.39 -3.34 12.08
N TYR A 149 15.06 -3.92 11.09
CA TYR A 149 14.43 -4.79 10.09
C TYR A 149 13.90 -6.02 10.83
N ARG A 150 12.62 -5.98 11.19
CA ARG A 150 11.91 -7.05 11.87
C ARG A 150 10.85 -7.61 10.93
N GLN A 151 10.63 -8.91 11.01
CA GLN A 151 9.46 -9.58 10.45
C GLN A 151 8.43 -9.72 11.59
N PRO A 152 7.54 -8.73 11.81
CA PRO A 152 6.39 -8.93 12.66
C PRO A 152 5.36 -9.79 11.92
N ARG A 153 4.59 -10.56 12.68
CA ARG A 153 3.38 -11.20 12.15
C ARG A 153 2.37 -10.12 11.77
N LEU A 154 1.89 -10.13 10.54
CA LEU A 154 0.79 -9.27 10.10
C LEU A 154 -0.55 -9.82 10.62
N ILE A 155 -1.53 -8.94 10.87
CA ILE A 155 -2.81 -9.30 11.52
C ILE A 155 -3.54 -10.44 10.78
N HIS A 156 -3.43 -10.48 9.45
CA HIS A 156 -4.07 -11.50 8.61
C HIS A 156 -3.14 -12.62 8.13
N GLU A 157 -1.97 -12.78 8.76
CA GLU A 157 -1.08 -13.95 8.55
C GLU A 157 -1.51 -15.10 9.47
N ALA A 158 -2.54 -15.85 9.04
CA ALA A 158 -3.01 -17.02 9.78
C ALA A 158 -1.96 -18.16 9.83
N TRP A 159 -1.01 -18.18 8.89
CA TRP A 159 0.03 -19.22 8.76
C TRP A 159 1.28 -18.97 9.62
N ALA A 160 1.50 -17.73 10.09
CA ALA A 160 2.64 -17.42 10.92
C ALA A 160 2.42 -17.92 12.36
N PHE A 161 3.35 -18.71 12.88
CA PHE A 161 3.33 -19.15 14.27
C PHE A 161 3.41 -17.94 15.21
N SER A 162 2.61 -17.94 16.28
CA SER A 162 2.80 -17.01 17.39
C SER A 162 4.07 -17.41 18.14
N LEU A 163 5.09 -16.54 18.11
CA LEU A 163 6.25 -16.63 18.99
C LEU A 163 5.84 -16.33 20.45
#